data_AF-A0A0R3RNA2-F1
#
_entry.id   AF-A0A0R3RNA2-F1
#
_cell.length_a   1.000
_cell.length_b   1.000
_cell.length_c   1.000
_cell.angle_alpha   90.00
_cell.angle_beta   90.00
_cell.angle_gamma   90.00
#
_symmetry.space_group_name_H-M   'P 1'
#
loop_
_entity.id
_entity.type
_entity.pdbx_description
1 polymer ?
#
loop_
_entity_poly.entity_id
_entity_poly.type
_entity_poly.pdbx_seq_one_letter_code
_entity_poly.pdbx_strand_id
1 'polypeptide(L)'
;MLLLKLPVDWDSFYIITQVSKKIVGELVQMARLYYIIILFLILPLNCEERNATYVFDIRDESNVVMKYVAVIMFTLCLLYAIVGNVLLMVVICSRENLYSRALILNISQLIICHFSVFFLQIGFILPEILKAKNSSGEDYLTWIHSIFSSFDTFLFIASLQFIFLLAVNRFVVLILPKFNTLFETKFSFLIGSVWLLAFGKIH
;
A
#
# COMPACT_ATOMS: atom_id res chain seq x y z
N MET A 1 -8.66 2.03 -62.03
CA MET A 1 -9.26 1.37 -60.86
C MET A 1 -8.11 0.77 -60.04
N LEU A 2 -7.53 1.56 -59.13
CA LEU A 2 -6.39 1.19 -58.29
C LEU A 2 -6.90 0.90 -56.88
N LEU A 3 -6.94 -0.37 -56.49
CA LEU A 3 -7.20 -0.81 -55.12
C LEU A 3 -5.89 -0.84 -54.35
N LEU A 4 -5.72 0.09 -53.40
CA LEU A 4 -4.64 0.07 -52.41
C LEU A 4 -4.85 -1.13 -51.46
N LYS A 5 -3.95 -2.12 -51.50
CA LYS A 5 -3.78 -3.11 -50.44
C LYS A 5 -2.89 -2.50 -49.35
N LEU A 6 -3.48 -2.13 -48.21
CA LEU A 6 -2.73 -1.83 -47.00
C LEU A 6 -2.17 -3.14 -46.41
N PRO A 7 -0.88 -3.21 -46.03
CA PRO A 7 -0.34 -4.37 -45.35
C PRO A 7 -0.82 -4.39 -43.89
N VAL A 8 -1.52 -5.46 -43.50
CA VAL A 8 -1.84 -5.73 -42.10
C VAL A 8 -0.59 -6.33 -41.45
N ASP A 9 -0.06 -5.62 -40.44
CA ASP A 9 1.10 -6.05 -39.66
C ASP A 9 0.67 -7.08 -38.60
N TRP A 10 0.97 -8.35 -38.87
CA TRP A 10 0.60 -9.49 -38.03
C TRP A 10 1.41 -9.58 -36.74
N ASP A 11 2.60 -8.95 -36.68
CA ASP A 11 3.44 -8.93 -35.47
C ASP A 11 2.85 -8.01 -34.41
N SER A 12 2.32 -6.85 -34.82
CA SER A 12 1.54 -5.97 -33.93
C SER A 12 0.31 -6.68 -33.34
N PHE A 13 -0.39 -7.51 -34.13
CA PHE A 13 -1.56 -8.25 -33.65
C PHE A 13 -1.17 -9.33 -32.62
N TYR A 14 -0.07 -10.04 -32.86
CA TYR A 14 0.44 -11.06 -31.94
C TYR A 14 0.85 -10.45 -30.58
N ILE A 15 1.55 -9.31 -30.60
CA ILE A 15 1.94 -8.58 -29.38
C ILE A 15 0.71 -8.10 -28.61
N ILE A 16 -0.31 -7.55 -29.30
CA ILE A 16 -1.57 -7.13 -28.67
C ILE A 16 -2.28 -8.31 -28.01
N THR A 17 -2.33 -9.48 -28.65
CA THR A 17 -2.94 -10.68 -28.05
C THR A 17 -2.19 -11.18 -26.81
N GLN A 18 -0.86 -11.15 -26.80
CA GLN A 18 -0.04 -11.52 -25.64
C GLN A 18 -0.21 -10.55 -24.47
N VAL A 19 -0.22 -9.25 -24.75
CA VAL A 19 -0.49 -8.21 -23.75
C VAL A 19 -1.92 -8.36 -23.19
N SER A 20 -2.91 -8.62 -24.03
CA SER A 20 -4.30 -8.85 -23.58
C SER A 20 -4.40 -10.06 -22.65
N LYS A 21 -3.71 -11.16 -22.95
CA LYS A 21 -3.71 -12.37 -22.10
C LYS A 21 -3.03 -12.12 -20.76
N LYS A 22 -1.94 -11.36 -20.74
CA LYS A 22 -1.25 -10.96 -19.49
C LYS A 22 -2.14 -10.05 -18.64
N ILE A 23 -2.80 -9.06 -19.26
CA ILE A 23 -3.75 -8.17 -18.59
C ILE A 23 -4.97 -8.95 -18.07
N VAL A 24 -5.50 -9.90 -18.83
CA VAL A 24 -6.60 -10.78 -18.39
C VAL A 24 -6.15 -11.66 -17.22
N GLY A 25 -4.93 -12.19 -17.24
CA GLY A 25 -4.36 -12.95 -16.11
C GLY A 25 -4.26 -12.13 -14.82
N GLU A 26 -3.78 -10.89 -14.93
CA GLU A 26 -3.70 -9.93 -13.82
C GLU A 26 -5.10 -9.51 -13.33
N LEU A 27 -6.06 -9.28 -14.24
CA LEU A 27 -7.45 -8.97 -13.91
C LEU A 27 -8.15 -10.14 -13.20
N VAL A 28 -7.85 -11.39 -13.58
CA VAL A 28 -8.37 -12.59 -12.90
C VAL A 28 -7.78 -12.74 -11.49
N GLN A 29 -6.50 -12.38 -11.28
CA GLN A 29 -5.91 -12.31 -9.94
C GLN A 29 -6.53 -11.19 -9.10
N MET A 30 -6.78 -10.02 -9.68
CA MET A 30 -7.46 -8.90 -9.01
C MET A 30 -8.91 -9.23 -8.66
N ALA A 31 -9.64 -9.92 -9.53
CA ALA A 31 -10.99 -10.41 -9.23
C ALA A 31 -11.00 -11.42 -8.07
N ARG A 32 -9.96 -12.26 -7.98
CA ARG A 32 -9.79 -13.21 -6.87
C ARG A 32 -9.48 -12.50 -5.55
N LEU A 33 -8.67 -11.44 -5.57
CA LEU A 33 -8.44 -10.58 -4.41
C LEU A 33 -9.72 -9.85 -3.99
N TYR A 34 -10.48 -9.30 -4.95
CA TYR A 34 -11.76 -8.66 -4.69
C TYR A 34 -12.77 -9.62 -4.06
N TYR A 35 -12.78 -10.88 -4.49
CA TYR A 35 -13.58 -11.94 -3.88
C TYR A 35 -13.16 -12.23 -2.43
N ILE A 36 -11.85 -12.25 -2.13
CA ILE A 36 -11.34 -12.39 -0.76
C ILE A 36 -11.73 -11.20 0.11
N ILE A 37 -11.69 -9.99 -0.44
CA ILE A 37 -12.10 -8.75 0.24
C ILE A 37 -13.61 -8.75 0.53
N ILE A 38 -14.43 -9.14 -0.45
CA ILE A 38 -15.87 -9.35 -0.27
C ILE A 38 -16.12 -10.43 0.79
N LEU A 39 -15.36 -11.54 0.78
CA LEU A 39 -15.47 -12.58 1.81
C LEU A 39 -15.15 -12.03 3.20
N PHE A 40 -14.11 -11.21 3.33
CA PHE A 40 -13.73 -10.55 4.58
C PHE A 40 -14.76 -9.50 5.03
N LEU A 41 -15.43 -8.83 4.09
CA LEU A 41 -16.54 -7.90 4.38
C LEU A 41 -17.81 -8.65 4.81
N ILE A 42 -18.10 -9.81 4.21
CA ILE A 42 -19.28 -10.63 4.51
C ILE A 42 -19.10 -11.46 5.79
N LEU A 43 -17.88 -11.90 6.11
CA LEU A 43 -17.55 -12.74 7.27
C LEU A 43 -18.08 -12.18 8.61
N PRO A 44 -17.95 -10.87 8.92
CA PRO A 44 -18.55 -10.31 10.13
C PRO A 44 -20.06 -10.05 10.01
N LEU A 45 -20.62 -9.85 8.81
CA LEU A 45 -22.05 -9.64 8.59
C LEU A 45 -22.90 -10.91 8.84
N ASN A 46 -22.31 -12.10 8.67
CA ASN A 46 -23.01 -13.38 8.84
C ASN A 46 -22.91 -13.97 10.26
N CYS A 47 -22.19 -13.32 11.19
CA CYS A 47 -22.01 -13.82 12.56
C CYS A 47 -23.14 -13.42 13.53
N GLU A 48 -24.15 -12.67 13.07
CA GLU A 48 -25.19 -12.10 13.94
C GLU A 48 -26.52 -12.87 13.93
N GLU A 49 -26.58 -14.05 13.30
CA GLU A 49 -27.79 -14.88 13.33
C GLU A 49 -27.63 -16.07 14.28
N ARG A 50 -27.52 -15.80 15.58
CA ARG A 50 -27.74 -16.83 16.60
C ARG A 50 -28.58 -16.29 17.76
N ASN A 51 -29.85 -16.69 17.74
CA ASN A 51 -30.84 -16.61 18.82
C ASN A 51 -30.21 -16.60 20.22
N ALA A 52 -30.23 -15.46 20.89
CA ALA A 52 -30.20 -15.41 22.34
C ALA A 52 -31.05 -14.21 22.78
N THR A 53 -32.11 -14.51 23.53
CA THR A 53 -32.82 -13.59 24.42
C THR A 53 -31.80 -12.94 25.36
N TYR A 54 -31.19 -11.84 24.94
CA TYR A 54 -30.28 -11.02 25.74
C TYR A 54 -30.95 -9.68 25.95
N VAL A 55 -31.05 -9.28 27.21
CA VAL A 55 -31.48 -7.95 27.63
C VAL A 55 -30.56 -6.94 26.94
N PHE A 56 -31.10 -6.16 26.01
CA PHE A 56 -30.40 -5.08 25.32
C PHE A 56 -29.97 -4.02 26.35
N ASP A 57 -28.73 -4.10 26.82
CA ASP A 57 -28.09 -2.99 27.50
C ASP A 57 -27.53 -2.04 26.43
N ILE A 58 -28.21 -0.91 26.23
CA ILE A 58 -27.92 0.12 25.21
C ILE A 58 -26.45 0.58 25.26
N ARG A 59 -25.79 0.44 26.42
CA ARG A 59 -24.38 0.80 26.59
C ARG A 59 -23.40 -0.16 25.90
N ASP A 60 -23.74 -1.45 25.80
CA ASP A 60 -22.88 -2.45 25.14
C ASP A 60 -23.10 -2.46 23.63
N GLU A 61 -24.33 -2.24 23.17
CA GLU A 61 -24.69 -2.14 21.75
C GLU A 61 -23.93 -1.01 21.04
N SER A 62 -23.83 0.19 21.65
CA SER A 62 -23.10 1.31 21.05
C SER A 62 -21.59 1.04 20.92
N ASN A 63 -21.01 0.27 21.85
CA ASN A 63 -19.60 -0.12 21.83
C ASN A 63 -19.32 -1.16 20.73
N VAL A 64 -20.26 -2.09 20.52
CA VAL A 64 -20.20 -3.07 19.42
C VAL A 64 -20.31 -2.37 18.06
N VAL A 65 -21.26 -1.45 17.90
CA VAL A 65 -21.43 -0.67 16.65
C VAL A 65 -20.17 0.16 16.36
N MET A 66 -19.60 0.83 17.37
CA MET A 66 -18.38 1.62 17.20
C MET A 66 -17.18 0.77 16.74
N LYS A 67 -17.00 -0.42 17.34
CA LYS A 67 -15.96 -1.37 16.92
C LYS A 67 -16.17 -1.84 15.48
N TYR A 68 -17.42 -2.14 15.12
CA TYR A 68 -17.77 -2.58 13.77
C TYR A 68 -17.46 -1.49 12.72
N VAL A 69 -17.86 -0.24 12.98
CA VAL A 69 -17.54 0.91 12.12
C VAL A 69 -16.03 1.10 12.01
N ALA A 70 -15.29 0.98 13.12
CA ALA A 70 -13.83 1.09 13.12
C ALA A 70 -13.17 0.00 12.25
N VAL A 71 -13.62 -1.25 12.34
CA VAL A 71 -13.11 -2.35 11.50
C VAL A 71 -13.40 -2.10 10.03
N ILE A 72 -14.62 -1.68 9.66
CA ILE A 72 -14.96 -1.36 8.27
C ILE A 72 -14.06 -0.24 7.73
N MET A 73 -13.95 0.87 8.46
CA MET A 73 -13.14 2.01 8.04
C MET A 73 -11.67 1.61 7.88
N PHE A 74 -11.16 0.81 8.82
CA PHE A 74 -9.80 0.27 8.76
C PHE A 74 -9.58 -0.60 7.52
N THR A 75 -10.51 -1.54 7.24
CA THR A 75 -10.45 -2.41 6.06
C THR A 75 -10.53 -1.61 4.76
N LEU A 76 -11.38 -0.57 4.68
CA LEU A 76 -11.48 0.30 3.51
C LEU A 76 -10.18 1.09 3.28
N CYS A 77 -9.59 1.64 4.34
CA CYS A 77 -8.30 2.33 4.26
C CYS A 77 -7.18 1.40 3.76
N LEU A 78 -7.10 0.18 4.31
CA LEU A 78 -6.15 -0.82 3.86
C LEU A 78 -6.36 -1.18 2.38
N LEU A 79 -7.61 -1.42 1.98
CA LEU A 79 -7.94 -1.74 0.60
C LEU A 79 -7.50 -0.64 -0.36
N TYR A 80 -7.87 0.61 -0.06
CA TYR A 80 -7.51 1.76 -0.87
C TYR A 80 -6.00 1.87 -1.04
N ALA A 81 -5.28 1.69 0.06
CA ALA A 81 -3.85 1.87 0.07
C ALA A 81 -3.11 0.69 -0.60
N ILE A 82 -3.60 -0.55 -0.48
CA ILE A 82 -3.09 -1.70 -1.27
C ILE A 82 -3.33 -1.48 -2.76
N VAL A 83 -4.57 -1.16 -3.17
CA VAL A 83 -4.92 -0.95 -4.58
C VAL A 83 -4.09 0.19 -5.16
N GLY A 84 -3.94 1.30 -4.44
CA GLY A 84 -3.14 2.45 -4.87
C GLY A 84 -1.66 2.09 -5.07
N ASN A 85 -1.05 1.37 -4.13
CA ASN A 85 0.36 0.96 -4.25
C ASN A 85 0.57 -0.10 -5.35
N VAL A 86 -0.36 -1.04 -5.53
CA VAL A 86 -0.33 -2.02 -6.63
C VAL A 86 -0.46 -1.33 -7.99
N LEU A 87 -1.42 -0.40 -8.14
CA LEU A 87 -1.56 0.39 -9.37
C LEU A 87 -0.27 1.16 -9.68
N LEU A 88 0.34 1.77 -8.67
CA LEU A 88 1.61 2.48 -8.81
C LEU A 88 2.74 1.54 -9.26
N MET A 89 2.82 0.34 -8.69
CA MET A 89 3.76 -0.70 -9.11
C MET A 89 3.54 -1.12 -10.57
N VAL A 90 2.28 -1.37 -10.96
CA VAL A 90 1.92 -1.72 -12.34
C VAL A 90 2.32 -0.61 -13.30
N VAL A 91 2.05 0.65 -12.98
CA VAL A 91 2.44 1.80 -13.83
C VAL A 91 3.95 1.85 -14.06
N ILE A 92 4.73 1.60 -13.02
CA ILE A 92 6.19 1.59 -13.08
C ILE A 92 6.70 0.40 -13.91
N CYS A 93 6.18 -0.79 -13.67
CA CYS A 93 6.59 -2.02 -14.35
C CYS A 93 6.14 -2.05 -15.82
N SER A 94 5.00 -1.44 -16.17
CA SER A 94 4.44 -1.48 -17.53
C SER A 94 5.15 -0.53 -18.50
N ARG A 95 5.93 0.43 -18.00
CA ARG A 95 6.55 1.49 -18.80
C ARG A 95 8.06 1.38 -18.78
N GLU A 96 8.58 0.22 -19.19
CA GLU A 96 9.97 -0.24 -19.06
C GLU A 96 11.07 0.72 -19.59
N ASN A 97 10.74 1.86 -20.22
CA ASN A 97 11.72 2.83 -20.71
C ASN A 97 11.34 4.33 -20.55
N LEU A 98 10.22 4.68 -19.91
CA LEU A 98 9.84 6.11 -19.77
C LEU A 98 10.28 6.75 -18.45
N TYR A 99 10.58 5.94 -17.44
CA TYR A 99 10.90 6.42 -16.11
C TYR A 99 12.39 6.29 -15.83
N SER A 100 12.99 7.35 -15.27
CA SER A 100 14.39 7.30 -14.84
C SER A 100 14.54 6.29 -13.71
N ARG A 101 15.68 5.60 -13.69
CA ARG A 101 16.02 4.63 -12.64
C ARG A 101 15.84 5.22 -11.24
N ALA A 102 16.23 6.48 -11.04
CA ALA A 102 16.05 7.18 -9.78
C ALA A 102 14.58 7.32 -9.37
N LEU A 103 13.70 7.65 -10.32
CA LEU A 103 12.27 7.75 -10.05
C LEU A 103 11.66 6.40 -9.66
N ILE A 104 12.03 5.34 -10.38
CA ILE A 104 11.59 3.97 -10.09
C ILE A 104 11.99 3.58 -8.67
N LEU A 105 13.27 3.73 -8.34
CA LEU A 105 13.79 3.38 -7.02
C LEU A 105 13.12 4.18 -5.89
N ASN A 106 12.87 5.48 -6.11
CA ASN A 106 12.22 6.31 -5.10
C ASN A 106 10.79 5.86 -4.83
N ILE A 107 10.02 5.63 -5.89
CA ILE A 107 8.64 5.17 -5.73
C ILE A 107 8.60 3.77 -5.12
N SER A 108 9.54 2.89 -5.45
CA SER A 108 9.68 1.60 -4.76
C SER A 108 9.89 1.78 -3.25
N GLN A 109 10.69 2.76 -2.80
CA GLN A 109 10.85 3.01 -1.35
C GLN A 109 9.54 3.48 -0.70
N LEU A 110 8.76 4.35 -1.36
CA LEU A 110 7.45 4.77 -0.86
C LEU A 110 6.48 3.58 -0.73
N ILE A 111 6.45 2.69 -1.72
CA ILE A 111 5.64 1.47 -1.70
C ILE A 111 6.06 0.59 -0.51
N ILE A 112 7.37 0.41 -0.28
CA ILE A 112 7.89 -0.35 0.86
C ILE A 112 7.45 0.28 2.18
N CYS A 113 7.56 1.60 2.33
CA CYS A 113 7.11 2.29 3.54
C CYS A 113 5.61 2.05 3.80
N HIS A 114 4.77 2.25 2.78
CA HIS A 114 3.32 2.06 2.91
C HIS A 114 2.93 0.63 3.28
N PHE A 115 3.50 -0.38 2.60
CA PHE A 115 3.25 -1.78 2.96
C PHE A 115 3.75 -2.12 4.36
N SER A 116 4.89 -1.59 4.78
CA SER A 116 5.43 -1.82 6.13
C SER A 116 4.48 -1.27 7.20
N VAL A 117 3.91 -0.08 6.98
CA VAL A 117 2.87 0.48 7.86
C VAL A 117 1.65 -0.43 7.91
N PHE A 118 1.18 -0.97 6.78
CA PHE A 118 0.04 -1.91 6.81
C PHE A 118 0.32 -3.17 7.62
N PHE A 119 1.52 -3.76 7.49
CA PHE A 119 1.89 -4.93 8.28
C PHE A 119 1.85 -4.64 9.78
N LEU A 120 2.37 -3.47 10.19
CA LEU A 120 2.31 -3.04 11.59
C LEU A 120 0.86 -2.82 12.03
N GLN A 121 0.05 -2.12 11.23
CA GLN A 121 -1.34 -1.83 11.57
C GLN A 121 -2.19 -3.10 11.67
N ILE A 122 -2.04 -4.06 10.75
CA ILE A 122 -2.72 -5.37 10.81
C ILE A 122 -2.23 -6.18 12.03
N GLY A 123 -0.93 -6.10 12.35
CA GLY A 123 -0.35 -6.84 13.47
C GLY A 123 -0.72 -6.29 14.85
N PHE A 124 -0.92 -4.98 14.99
CA PHE A 124 -1.07 -4.33 16.29
C PHE A 124 -2.42 -3.63 16.49
N ILE A 125 -2.89 -2.83 15.52
CA ILE A 125 -4.14 -2.06 15.66
C ILE A 125 -5.37 -2.97 15.54
N LEU A 126 -5.40 -3.85 14.55
CA LEU A 126 -6.58 -4.71 14.32
C LEU A 126 -6.87 -5.64 15.52
N PRO A 127 -5.87 -6.32 16.14
CA PRO A 127 -6.11 -7.09 17.35
C PRO A 127 -6.56 -6.25 18.55
N GLU A 128 -6.10 -5.00 18.66
CA GLU A 128 -6.49 -4.10 19.74
C GLU A 128 -7.97 -3.68 19.64
N ILE A 129 -8.44 -3.36 18.42
CA ILE A 129 -9.86 -3.05 18.16
C ILE A 129 -10.75 -4.27 18.45
N LEU A 130 -10.28 -5.46 18.08
CA LEU A 130 -11.05 -6.71 18.22
C LEU A 130 -11.05 -7.28 19.64
N LYS A 131 -10.07 -6.95 20.49
CA LYS A 131 -10.01 -7.47 21.86
C LYS A 131 -11.19 -6.98 22.70
N ALA A 132 -11.84 -7.92 23.38
CA ALA A 132 -12.72 -7.61 24.51
C ALA A 132 -11.85 -7.30 25.72
N LYS A 133 -12.18 -6.23 26.45
CA LYS A 133 -11.41 -5.71 27.58
C LYS A 133 -11.28 -6.77 28.66
N ASN A 134 -10.19 -7.54 28.68
CA ASN A 134 -9.84 -8.46 29.77
C ASN A 134 -8.31 -8.65 29.91
N SER A 135 -7.85 -8.20 31.08
CA SER A 135 -6.78 -8.68 31.98
C SER A 135 -5.33 -8.98 31.53
N SER A 136 -4.42 -8.38 32.32
CA SER A 136 -3.22 -8.95 32.98
C SER A 136 -1.94 -9.19 32.17
N GLY A 137 -1.52 -8.18 31.39
CA GLY A 137 -0.19 -8.16 30.76
C GLY A 137 0.29 -6.74 30.45
N GLU A 138 0.09 -5.79 31.37
CA GLU A 138 0.27 -4.35 31.13
C GLU A 138 1.69 -3.98 30.70
N ASP A 139 2.73 -4.56 31.31
CA ASP A 139 4.13 -4.22 31.00
C ASP A 139 4.56 -4.71 29.59
N TYR A 140 4.22 -5.95 29.24
CA TYR A 140 4.53 -6.52 27.92
C TYR A 140 3.77 -5.80 26.80
N LEU A 141 2.51 -5.45 27.06
CA LEU A 141 1.68 -4.70 26.12
C LEU A 141 2.23 -3.29 25.90
N THR A 142 2.66 -2.61 26.97
CA THR A 142 3.26 -1.27 26.90
C THR A 142 4.55 -1.26 26.08
N TRP A 143 5.41 -2.26 26.26
CA TRP A 143 6.64 -2.40 25.47
C TRP A 143 6.34 -2.61 23.98
N ILE A 144 5.37 -3.45 23.65
CA ILE A 144 4.92 -3.67 22.27
C ILE A 144 4.37 -2.37 21.64
N HIS A 145 3.52 -1.63 22.36
CA HIS A 145 2.98 -0.38 21.85
C HIS A 145 4.07 0.66 21.61
N SER A 146 5.07 0.73 22.49
CA SER A 146 6.23 1.60 22.32
C SER A 146 7.03 1.26 21.06
N ILE A 147 7.28 -0.04 20.83
CA ILE A 147 7.96 -0.52 19.62
C ILE A 147 7.13 -0.18 18.37
N PHE A 148 5.84 -0.52 18.38
CA PHE A 148 4.93 -0.21 17.28
C PHE A 148 4.93 1.29 16.95
N SER A 149 4.73 2.14 17.96
CA SER A 149 4.71 3.60 17.81
C SER A 149 6.03 4.12 17.24
N SER A 150 7.15 3.55 17.68
CA SER A 150 8.48 3.93 17.18
C SER A 150 8.67 3.56 15.71
N PHE A 151 8.29 2.35 15.32
CA PHE A 151 8.35 1.90 13.92
C PHE A 151 7.38 2.65 13.01
N ASP A 152 6.16 2.93 13.46
CA ASP A 152 5.18 3.71 12.70
C ASP A 152 5.69 5.14 12.46
N THR A 153 6.22 5.79 13.50
CA THR A 153 6.83 7.13 13.40
C THR A 153 8.03 7.13 12.45
N PHE A 154 8.89 6.12 12.54
CA PHE A 154 10.03 5.95 11.63
C PHE A 154 9.59 5.85 10.17
N LEU A 155 8.61 4.99 9.88
CA LEU A 155 8.10 4.78 8.52
C LEU A 155 7.39 6.03 7.99
N PHE A 156 6.70 6.77 8.86
CA PHE A 156 6.10 8.05 8.51
C PHE A 156 7.16 9.09 8.13
N ILE A 157 8.22 9.24 8.94
CA ILE A 157 9.33 10.15 8.66
C ILE A 157 10.05 9.75 7.36
N ALA A 158 10.32 8.45 7.18
CA ALA A 158 10.94 7.93 5.96
C ALA A 158 10.08 8.26 4.73
N SER A 159 8.77 8.06 4.81
CA SER A 159 7.82 8.38 3.72
C SER A 159 7.88 9.86 3.35
N LEU A 160 7.86 10.77 4.33
CA LEU A 160 7.99 12.21 4.08
C LEU A 160 9.32 12.57 3.40
N GLN A 161 10.42 11.96 3.85
CA GLN A 161 11.74 12.18 3.26
C GLN A 161 11.84 11.65 1.82
N PHE A 162 11.22 10.50 1.52
CA PHE A 162 11.17 9.98 0.15
C PHE A 162 10.29 10.84 -0.77
N ILE A 163 9.15 11.35 -0.28
CA ILE A 163 8.33 12.32 -1.01
C ILE A 163 9.14 13.58 -1.30
N PHE A 164 9.89 14.09 -0.32
CA PHE A 164 10.79 15.22 -0.53
C PHE A 164 11.86 14.92 -1.56
N LEU A 165 12.53 13.77 -1.47
CA LEU A 165 13.53 13.33 -2.44
C LEU A 165 12.94 13.21 -3.85
N LEU A 166 11.68 12.79 -3.96
CA LEU A 166 10.96 12.68 -5.23
C LEU A 166 10.70 14.08 -5.82
N ALA A 167 10.27 15.03 -4.99
CA ALA A 167 10.08 16.41 -5.40
C ALA A 167 11.39 17.05 -5.85
N VAL A 168 12.48 16.86 -5.10
CA VAL A 168 13.82 17.37 -5.48
C VAL A 168 14.30 16.73 -6.77
N ASN A 169 14.16 15.41 -6.93
CA ASN A 169 14.52 14.71 -8.17
C ASN A 169 13.77 15.31 -9.38
N ARG A 170 12.45 15.53 -9.25
CA ARG A 170 11.64 16.16 -10.31
C ARG A 170 12.07 17.59 -10.59
N PHE A 171 12.34 18.37 -9.55
CA PHE A 171 12.84 19.73 -9.68
C PHE A 171 14.18 19.78 -10.43
N VAL A 172 15.13 18.91 -10.07
CA VAL A 172 16.44 18.85 -10.70
C VAL A 172 16.35 18.44 -12.17
N VAL A 173 15.54 17.43 -12.49
CA VAL A 173 15.33 17.00 -13.88
C VAL A 173 14.72 18.12 -14.75
N LEU A 174 13.78 18.90 -14.20
CA LEU A 174 13.06 19.92 -14.96
C LEU A 174 13.80 21.26 -15.05
N ILE A 175 14.43 21.71 -13.96
CA ILE A 175 14.98 23.07 -13.83
C ILE A 175 16.51 23.07 -13.89
N LEU A 176 17.16 22.04 -13.36
CA LEU A 176 18.61 21.99 -13.16
C LEU A 176 19.24 20.72 -13.78
N PRO A 177 19.09 20.50 -15.10
CA PRO A 177 19.48 19.23 -15.73
C PRO A 177 20.98 18.92 -15.59
N LYS A 178 21.82 19.94 -15.39
CA LYS A 178 23.27 19.78 -15.11
C LYS A 178 23.56 18.96 -13.84
N PHE A 179 22.64 18.96 -12.87
CA PHE A 179 22.78 18.21 -11.61
C PHE A 179 22.11 16.83 -11.65
N ASN A 180 21.48 16.45 -12.77
CA ASN A 180 20.83 15.14 -12.92
C ASN A 180 21.82 13.97 -12.79
N THR A 181 23.11 14.19 -13.12
CA THR A 181 24.18 13.19 -12.97
C THR A 181 24.32 12.67 -11.53
N LEU A 182 23.98 13.50 -10.53
CA LEU A 182 23.97 13.10 -9.12
C LEU A 182 22.90 12.03 -8.86
N PHE A 183 21.70 12.20 -9.44
CA PHE A 183 20.58 11.26 -9.35
C PHE A 183 20.79 10.00 -10.22
N GLU A 184 21.68 10.02 -11.20
CA GLU A 184 21.99 8.81 -11.98
C GLU A 184 23.03 7.93 -11.27
N THR A 185 24.03 8.55 -10.66
CA THR A 185 25.21 7.83 -10.14
C THR A 185 25.16 7.55 -8.65
N LYS A 186 24.58 8.46 -7.84
CA LYS A 186 24.64 8.41 -6.37
C LYS A 186 23.27 8.21 -5.71
N PHE A 187 22.25 7.83 -6.48
CA PHE A 187 20.89 7.73 -5.94
C PHE A 187 20.73 6.65 -4.86
N SER A 188 21.38 5.50 -5.01
CA SER A 188 21.34 4.46 -3.97
C SER A 188 21.96 4.94 -2.65
N PHE A 189 23.00 5.79 -2.73
CA PHE A 189 23.59 6.41 -1.54
C PHE A 189 22.62 7.41 -0.90
N LEU A 190 21.88 8.18 -1.70
CA LEU A 190 20.83 9.07 -1.19
C LEU A 190 19.71 8.30 -0.50
N ILE A 191 19.25 7.17 -1.07
CA ILE A 191 18.26 6.29 -0.43
C ILE A 191 18.78 5.78 0.92
N GLY A 192 20.02 5.28 0.96
CA GLY A 192 20.63 4.82 2.20
C GLY A 192 20.73 5.95 3.24
N SER A 193 21.07 7.16 2.80
CA SER A 193 21.13 8.34 3.66
C SER A 193 19.76 8.71 4.23
N VAL A 194 18.70 8.63 3.43
CA VAL A 194 17.32 8.87 3.88
C VAL A 194 16.92 7.85 4.95
N TRP A 195 17.18 6.56 4.73
CA TRP A 195 16.89 5.54 5.74
C TRP A 195 17.65 5.76 7.04
N LEU A 196 18.93 6.11 6.98
CA LEU A 196 19.74 6.42 8.15
C LEU A 196 19.25 7.67 8.89
N LEU A 197 18.86 8.72 8.16
CA LEU A 197 18.32 9.95 8.75
C LEU A 197 16.96 9.72 9.40
N ALA A 198 16.11 8.90 8.81
CA ALA A 198 14.85 8.49 9.43
C ALA A 198 15.10 7.67 10.71
N PHE A 199 16.08 6.77 10.69
CA PHE A 199 16.41 5.91 11.84
C PHE A 199 17.00 6.73 13.00
N GLY A 200 17.88 7.69 12.71
CA GLY A 200 18.48 8.56 13.72
C GLY A 200 17.49 9.45 14.48
N LYS A 201 16.22 9.55 14.03
CA LYS A 201 15.16 10.29 14.71
C LYS A 201 14.30 9.46 15.67
N ILE A 202 14.56 8.16 15.80
CA ILE A 202 13.82 7.26 16.68
C ILE A 202 14.29 7.38 18.16
N HIS A 203 15.29 8.23 18.44
CA HIS A 203 15.94 8.33 19.75
C HIS A 203 15.75 9.69 20.40
#